data_AF-A0A1C6U6Q1-F1
#
_entry.id   AF-A0A1C6U6Q1-F1
#
_cell.length_a   1.000
_cell.length_b   1.000
_cell.length_c   1.000
_cell.angle_alpha   90.00
_cell.angle_beta   90.00
_cell.angle_gamma   90.00
#
_symmetry.space_group_name_H-M   'P 1'
#
loop_
_entity.id
_entity.type
_entity.pdbx_description
1 polymer ?
#
loop_
_entity_poly.entity_id
_entity_poly.type
_entity_poly.pdbx_seq_one_letter_code
_entity_poly.pdbx_strand_id
1 'polypeptide(L)'
;MGGAARGLDAYPHCGGVRKRTVGALLVGVLALGGVLRLVAPATAGADGEPPGVGRQLTFVRAALDDGAGGDAQRLFPEGYFFAHALYGLARVESGLRRPVGDPQRAVALREARWALQRLDSPAGRAPFSPELLPAYGVFYVGWTNWLRGGMLALQPPERRNPTEVGRFADDSAALGAAFASAGTPYLSAYPGQAWPVDSTVAVASLRLHDSLLTPRYGPTVDRWLAGVRQRLDPATGLMPHRVDPVSGGPVEVARGTSQSMIHRFLVDVDQEFAREQYLRFRDRFVTTPLRLGPAVREYPEGTTGAGDVDSGPLLLGVSLSATVVTLGAAQAHGDDRLAGALANFGEFAGLPLHTPWTKRYALGALPIGDAFLAWSKTARPWVADPPAPPPANVSGWWRLPLLTALLGLALLPWTPLLAARRRAAGRPAG
;
A
#
# COMPACT_ATOMS: atom_id res chain seq x y z
N MET A 1 -53.60 -27.18 -64.17
CA MET A 1 -53.57 -25.94 -63.36
C MET A 1 -52.97 -26.34 -62.01
N GLY A 2 -51.70 -26.16 -61.71
CA GLY A 2 -50.87 -24.98 -61.91
C GLY A 2 -50.80 -24.23 -60.59
N GLY A 3 -49.73 -24.40 -59.81
CA GLY A 3 -49.54 -23.65 -58.57
C GLY A 3 -48.59 -24.30 -57.57
N ALA A 4 -47.29 -24.26 -57.87
CA ALA A 4 -46.24 -24.55 -56.92
C ALA A 4 -46.10 -23.41 -55.88
N ALA A 5 -45.94 -23.76 -54.61
CA ALA A 5 -45.36 -22.87 -53.61
C ALA A 5 -44.37 -23.67 -52.76
N ARG A 6 -43.11 -23.69 -53.23
CA ARG A 6 -41.94 -24.05 -52.44
C ARG A 6 -41.51 -22.84 -51.62
N GLY A 7 -41.11 -23.12 -50.38
CA GLY A 7 -39.92 -22.49 -49.79
C GLY A 7 -40.17 -21.29 -48.91
N LEU A 8 -40.05 -21.52 -47.60
CA LEU A 8 -39.36 -20.64 -46.65
C LEU A 8 -39.14 -21.47 -45.37
N ASP A 9 -38.32 -22.52 -45.50
CA ASP A 9 -37.74 -23.16 -44.32
C ASP A 9 -36.82 -22.15 -43.63
N ALA A 10 -37.11 -21.95 -42.36
CA ALA A 10 -36.37 -21.10 -41.45
C ALA A 10 -34.88 -21.42 -41.48
N TYR A 11 -34.03 -20.38 -41.45
CA TYR A 11 -32.61 -20.48 -41.11
C TYR A 11 -32.45 -20.29 -39.58
N PRO A 12 -32.34 -21.34 -38.74
CA PRO A 12 -32.17 -21.17 -37.29
C PRO A 12 -30.68 -21.20 -36.89
N HIS A 13 -29.78 -21.55 -37.80
CA HIS A 13 -28.39 -21.88 -37.46
C HIS A 13 -27.42 -20.68 -37.39
N CYS A 14 -27.74 -19.55 -38.03
CA CYS A 14 -26.79 -18.43 -38.15
C CYS A 14 -26.68 -17.60 -36.84
N GLY A 15 -27.79 -17.48 -36.08
CA GLY A 15 -27.83 -16.70 -34.84
C GLY A 15 -27.04 -17.32 -33.68
N GLY A 16 -27.03 -18.66 -33.57
CA GLY A 16 -26.32 -19.38 -32.51
C GLY A 16 -24.80 -19.33 -32.66
N VAL A 17 -24.29 -19.41 -33.88
CA VAL A 17 -22.85 -19.31 -34.18
C VAL A 17 -22.35 -17.89 -33.91
N ARG A 18 -23.09 -16.86 -34.33
CA ARG A 18 -22.72 -15.46 -34.09
C ARG A 18 -22.66 -15.13 -32.60
N LYS A 19 -23.64 -15.57 -31.79
CA LYS A 19 -23.63 -15.38 -30.33
C LYS A 19 -22.45 -16.08 -29.65
N ARG A 20 -22.12 -17.31 -30.06
CA ARG A 20 -20.97 -18.07 -29.54
C ARG A 20 -19.63 -17.40 -29.88
N THR A 21 -19.48 -16.90 -31.10
CA THR A 21 -18.27 -16.17 -31.51
C THR A 21 -18.12 -14.87 -30.74
N VAL A 22 -19.19 -14.09 -30.57
CA VAL A 22 -19.16 -12.86 -29.75
C VAL A 22 -18.78 -13.18 -28.31
N GLY A 23 -19.36 -14.21 -27.70
CA GLY A 23 -18.98 -14.66 -26.36
C GLY A 23 -17.51 -15.07 -26.26
N ALA A 24 -17.01 -15.84 -27.23
CA ALA A 24 -15.61 -16.26 -27.30
C ALA A 24 -14.65 -15.06 -27.41
N LEU A 25 -15.01 -14.06 -28.22
CA LEU A 25 -14.25 -12.81 -28.35
C LEU A 25 -14.23 -12.02 -27.04
N LEU A 26 -15.37 -11.89 -26.35
CA LEU A 26 -15.45 -11.19 -25.07
C LEU A 26 -14.57 -11.86 -24.01
N VAL A 27 -14.62 -13.19 -23.90
CA VAL A 27 -13.75 -13.95 -22.99
C VAL A 27 -12.27 -13.74 -23.35
N GLY A 28 -11.93 -13.76 -24.65
CA GLY A 28 -10.57 -13.48 -25.12
C GLY A 28 -10.08 -12.08 -24.75
N VAL A 29 -10.92 -11.05 -24.90
CA VAL A 29 -10.60 -9.66 -24.51
C VAL A 29 -10.39 -9.54 -23.00
N LEU A 30 -11.25 -10.16 -22.19
CA LEU A 30 -11.10 -10.17 -20.73
C LEU A 30 -9.81 -10.88 -20.30
N ALA A 31 -9.49 -12.02 -20.92
CA ALA A 31 -8.27 -12.76 -20.67
C ALA A 31 -7.02 -11.94 -21.04
N LEU A 32 -7.03 -11.27 -22.19
CA LEU A 32 -5.95 -10.37 -22.61
C LEU A 32 -5.78 -9.19 -21.66
N GLY A 33 -6.88 -8.61 -21.17
CA GLY A 33 -6.84 -7.57 -20.13
C GLY A 33 -6.22 -8.09 -18.83
N GLY A 34 -6.52 -9.33 -18.45
CA GLY A 34 -5.87 -10.01 -17.32
C GLY A 34 -4.36 -10.20 -17.53
N VAL A 35 -3.93 -10.63 -18.72
CA VAL A 35 -2.51 -10.76 -19.08
C VAL A 35 -1.83 -9.40 -18.98
N LEU A 36 -2.43 -8.35 -19.55
CA LEU A 36 -1.88 -7.00 -19.50
C LEU A 36 -1.67 -6.52 -18.06
N ARG A 37 -2.62 -6.76 -17.15
CA ARG A 37 -2.49 -6.38 -15.72
C ARG A 37 -1.34 -7.12 -15.01
N LEU A 38 -1.09 -8.37 -15.39
CA LEU A 38 -0.01 -9.17 -14.81
C LEU A 38 1.38 -8.74 -15.31
N VAL A 39 1.51 -8.21 -16.53
CA VAL A 39 2.81 -7.94 -17.17
C VAL A 39 3.15 -6.47 -17.33
N ALA A 40 2.16 -5.58 -17.47
CA ALA A 40 2.41 -4.15 -17.63
C ALA A 40 3.02 -3.57 -16.34
N PRO A 41 3.98 -2.64 -16.43
CA PRO A 41 4.53 -2.00 -15.24
C PRO A 41 3.42 -1.40 -14.36
N ALA A 42 3.41 -1.77 -13.08
CA ALA A 42 2.46 -1.26 -12.09
C ALA A 42 3.14 -0.38 -11.01
N THR A 43 4.47 -0.31 -11.05
CA THR A 43 5.35 0.55 -10.25
C THR A 43 6.30 1.30 -11.20
N ALA A 44 7.00 2.31 -10.69
CA ALA A 44 7.94 3.12 -11.48
C ALA A 44 9.25 3.42 -10.71
N GLY A 45 9.59 2.61 -9.71
CA GLY A 45 10.73 2.83 -8.83
C GLY A 45 10.57 4.08 -7.94
N ALA A 46 11.69 4.55 -7.38
CA ALA A 46 11.71 5.67 -6.45
C ALA A 46 11.42 7.03 -7.12
N ASP A 47 11.88 7.23 -8.36
CA ASP A 47 11.83 8.53 -9.04
C ASP A 47 10.69 8.66 -10.05
N GLY A 48 10.25 7.55 -10.64
CA GLY A 48 9.19 7.55 -11.64
C GLY A 48 7.79 7.72 -11.03
N GLU A 49 6.86 8.27 -11.82
CA GLU A 49 5.44 8.34 -11.46
C GLU A 49 4.76 6.97 -11.67
N PRO A 50 4.23 6.33 -10.62
CA PRO A 50 3.59 5.03 -10.78
C PRO A 50 2.32 5.11 -11.64
N PRO A 51 2.11 4.16 -12.58
CA PRO A 51 1.00 4.24 -13.53
C PRO A 51 -0.39 4.36 -12.89
N GLY A 52 -1.06 5.48 -13.21
CA GLY A 52 -2.44 5.74 -12.83
C GLY A 52 -2.66 6.26 -11.41
N VAL A 53 -1.61 6.46 -10.61
CA VAL A 53 -1.75 6.99 -9.24
C VAL A 53 -2.34 8.39 -9.23
N GLY A 54 -1.94 9.29 -10.14
CA GLY A 54 -2.56 10.63 -10.23
C GLY A 54 -4.09 10.57 -10.38
N ARG A 55 -4.61 9.67 -11.23
CA ARG A 55 -6.06 9.43 -11.38
C ARG A 55 -6.69 8.78 -10.14
N GLN A 56 -5.94 7.94 -9.45
CA GLN A 56 -6.38 7.34 -8.19
C GLN A 56 -6.51 8.39 -7.08
N LEU A 57 -5.55 9.29 -6.97
CA LEU A 57 -5.60 10.41 -6.02
C LEU A 57 -6.74 11.39 -6.34
N THR A 58 -7.08 11.59 -7.62
CA THR A 58 -8.29 12.34 -8.00
C THR A 58 -9.57 11.68 -7.47
N PHE A 59 -9.68 10.35 -7.58
CA PHE A 59 -10.82 9.62 -7.02
C PHE A 59 -10.86 9.73 -5.49
N VAL A 60 -9.74 9.48 -4.82
CA VAL A 60 -9.65 9.55 -3.35
C VAL A 60 -10.02 10.95 -2.87
N ARG A 61 -9.53 12.01 -3.54
CA ARG A 61 -9.86 13.39 -3.16
C ARG A 61 -11.36 13.67 -3.22
N ALA A 62 -12.00 13.30 -4.32
CA ALA A 62 -13.45 13.47 -4.50
C ALA A 62 -14.23 12.69 -3.43
N ALA A 63 -13.86 11.43 -3.18
CA ALA A 63 -14.50 10.62 -2.15
C ALA A 63 -14.34 11.23 -0.74
N LEU A 64 -13.18 11.81 -0.43
CA LEU A 64 -12.93 12.49 0.84
C LEU A 64 -13.77 13.77 0.98
N ASP A 65 -13.96 14.54 -0.10
CA ASP A 65 -14.90 15.68 -0.11
C ASP A 65 -16.34 15.22 0.12
N ASP A 66 -16.71 14.05 -0.39
CA ASP A 66 -18.03 13.43 -0.25
C ASP A 66 -18.24 12.70 1.10
N GLY A 67 -17.28 12.79 2.03
CA GLY A 67 -17.44 12.27 3.40
C GLY A 67 -16.81 10.90 3.66
N ALA A 68 -16.04 10.33 2.73
CA ALA A 68 -15.42 9.01 2.89
C ALA A 68 -14.52 8.87 4.13
N GLY A 69 -13.99 9.98 4.67
CA GLY A 69 -13.25 9.94 5.94
C GLY A 69 -14.14 9.59 7.14
N GLY A 70 -15.35 10.14 7.20
CA GLY A 70 -16.33 9.78 8.24
C GLY A 70 -16.85 8.35 8.06
N ASP A 71 -16.96 7.88 6.82
CA ASP A 71 -17.32 6.50 6.51
C ASP A 71 -16.24 5.52 6.95
N ALA A 72 -14.97 5.83 6.66
CA ALA A 72 -13.84 5.04 7.11
C ALA A 72 -13.77 4.95 8.65
N GLN A 73 -14.05 6.03 9.37
CA GLN A 73 -14.07 6.04 10.84
C GLN A 73 -15.07 5.04 11.46
N ARG A 74 -16.15 4.71 10.74
CA ARG A 74 -17.13 3.71 11.20
C ARG A 74 -16.66 2.28 10.96
N LEU A 75 -15.62 2.08 10.15
CA LEU A 75 -15.04 0.76 9.87
C LEU A 75 -13.98 0.38 10.90
N PHE A 76 -13.15 1.34 11.34
CA PHE A 76 -12.10 1.10 12.34
C PHE A 76 -11.63 2.39 13.05
N PRO A 77 -10.96 2.29 14.23
CA PRO A 77 -10.71 3.41 15.14
C PRO A 77 -9.94 4.59 14.53
N GLU A 78 -9.08 4.36 13.55
CA GLU A 78 -8.24 5.36 12.90
C GLU A 78 -8.70 5.66 11.46
N GLY A 79 -9.90 5.22 11.08
CA GLY A 79 -10.36 5.29 9.70
C GLY A 79 -10.38 6.70 9.12
N TYR A 80 -10.87 7.71 9.85
CA TYR A 80 -10.80 9.11 9.41
C TYR A 80 -9.36 9.55 9.23
N PHE A 81 -8.51 9.20 10.21
CA PHE A 81 -7.12 9.60 10.25
C PHE A 81 -6.36 9.04 9.05
N PHE A 82 -6.38 7.72 8.84
CA PHE A 82 -5.68 7.09 7.72
C PHE A 82 -6.20 7.54 6.37
N ALA A 83 -7.52 7.73 6.20
CA ALA A 83 -8.07 8.20 4.93
C ALA A 83 -7.44 9.54 4.48
N HIS A 84 -7.23 10.46 5.41
CA HIS A 84 -6.62 11.77 5.13
C HIS A 84 -5.08 11.72 5.13
N ALA A 85 -4.47 11.05 6.12
CA ALA A 85 -3.02 10.96 6.25
C ALA A 85 -2.39 10.30 5.02
N LEU A 86 -2.93 9.15 4.59
CA LEU A 86 -2.39 8.43 3.43
C LEU A 86 -2.57 9.21 2.12
N TYR A 87 -3.69 9.93 1.97
CA TYR A 87 -3.89 10.85 0.85
C TYR A 87 -2.84 11.97 0.83
N GLY A 88 -2.64 12.65 1.97
CA GLY A 88 -1.66 13.73 2.11
C GLY A 88 -0.23 13.25 1.86
N LEU A 89 0.13 12.09 2.39
CA LEU A 89 1.46 11.49 2.19
C LEU A 89 1.68 11.07 0.74
N ALA A 90 0.72 10.43 0.09
CA ALA A 90 0.83 10.08 -1.33
C ALA A 90 0.98 11.34 -2.22
N ARG A 91 0.35 12.45 -1.85
CA ARG A 91 0.54 13.76 -2.50
C ARG A 91 1.96 14.29 -2.28
N VAL A 92 2.49 14.23 -1.05
CA VAL A 92 3.88 14.59 -0.76
C VAL A 92 4.83 13.79 -1.65
N GLU A 93 4.68 12.47 -1.69
CA GLU A 93 5.57 11.62 -2.48
C GLU A 93 5.49 11.85 -3.98
N SER A 94 4.30 12.17 -4.50
CA SER A 94 4.12 12.57 -5.90
C SER A 94 4.82 13.90 -6.17
N GLY A 95 4.75 14.85 -5.23
CA GLY A 95 5.41 16.16 -5.34
C GLY A 95 6.94 16.08 -5.21
N LEU A 96 7.46 15.20 -4.37
CA LEU A 96 8.91 15.02 -4.18
C LEU A 96 9.61 14.43 -5.41
N ARG A 97 8.87 13.76 -6.31
CA ARG A 97 9.37 13.31 -7.62
C ARG A 97 9.46 14.42 -8.65
N ARG A 98 8.87 15.59 -8.35
CA ARG A 98 8.86 16.72 -9.27
C ARG A 98 10.02 17.67 -8.97
N PRO A 99 10.69 18.21 -10.01
CA PRO A 99 11.70 19.24 -9.84
C PRO A 99 11.18 20.42 -9.03
N VAL A 100 12.09 21.11 -8.35
CA VAL A 100 11.77 22.38 -7.68
C VAL A 100 11.26 23.38 -8.72
N GLY A 101 10.13 24.02 -8.43
CA GLY A 101 9.47 24.97 -9.35
C GLY A 101 8.39 24.36 -10.24
N ASP A 102 8.25 23.03 -10.31
CA ASP A 102 7.15 22.39 -11.04
C ASP A 102 5.79 22.77 -10.41
N PRO A 103 4.81 23.27 -11.18
CA PRO A 103 3.47 23.59 -10.68
C PRO A 103 2.78 22.42 -9.95
N GLN A 104 3.07 21.17 -10.33
CA GLN A 104 2.53 19.98 -9.68
C GLN A 104 3.07 19.80 -8.25
N ARG A 105 4.27 20.29 -7.96
CA ARG A 105 4.82 20.31 -6.60
C ARG A 105 4.00 21.24 -5.70
N ALA A 106 3.58 22.39 -6.24
CA ALA A 106 2.70 23.32 -5.53
C ALA A 106 1.28 22.74 -5.32
N VAL A 107 0.76 21.99 -6.29
CA VAL A 107 -0.51 21.25 -6.14
C VAL A 107 -0.40 20.22 -5.03
N ALA A 108 0.65 19.38 -5.05
CA ALA A 108 0.92 18.40 -4.01
C ALA A 108 0.97 19.04 -2.61
N LEU A 109 1.66 20.18 -2.47
CA LEU A 109 1.75 20.90 -1.21
C LEU A 109 0.39 21.42 -0.72
N ARG A 110 -0.45 21.96 -1.62
CA ARG A 110 -1.81 22.41 -1.25
C ARG A 110 -2.68 21.25 -0.78
N GLU A 111 -2.64 20.13 -1.48
CA GLU A 111 -3.41 18.93 -1.11
C GLU A 111 -2.92 18.30 0.20
N ALA A 112 -1.60 18.28 0.44
CA ALA A 112 -1.03 17.83 1.71
C ALA A 112 -1.43 18.74 2.87
N ARG A 113 -1.43 20.07 2.67
CA ARG A 113 -1.95 21.04 3.66
C ARG A 113 -3.42 20.81 3.97
N TRP A 114 -4.24 20.61 2.95
CA TRP A 114 -5.66 20.29 3.14
C TRP A 114 -5.84 19.03 3.98
N ALA A 115 -5.10 17.97 3.67
CA ALA A 115 -5.15 16.72 4.43
C ALA A 115 -4.75 16.93 5.90
N LEU A 116 -3.66 17.65 6.15
CA LEU A 116 -3.20 17.95 7.50
C LEU A 116 -4.22 18.79 8.30
N GLN A 117 -4.89 19.76 7.65
CA GLN A 117 -5.97 20.52 8.29
C GLN A 117 -7.14 19.63 8.72
N ARG A 118 -7.43 18.56 7.97
CA ARG A 118 -8.45 17.56 8.37
C ARG A 118 -7.98 16.73 9.56
N LEU A 119 -6.71 16.32 9.59
CA LEU A 119 -6.13 15.60 10.74
C LEU A 119 -6.15 16.46 12.02
N ASP A 120 -5.85 17.76 11.90
CA ASP A 120 -5.89 18.71 13.02
C ASP A 120 -7.30 19.11 13.47
N SER A 121 -8.34 18.69 12.75
CA SER A 121 -9.73 18.97 13.11
C SER A 121 -10.20 18.15 14.32
N PRO A 122 -11.30 18.54 14.99
CA PRO A 122 -11.90 17.73 16.05
C PRO A 122 -12.18 16.29 15.62
N ALA A 123 -12.62 16.06 14.37
CA ALA A 123 -12.86 14.71 13.85
C ALA A 123 -11.58 13.89 13.71
N GLY A 124 -10.47 14.52 13.29
CA GLY A 124 -9.18 13.85 13.16
C GLY A 124 -8.53 13.52 14.50
N ARG A 125 -8.85 14.27 15.56
CA ARG A 125 -8.34 14.07 16.92
C ARG A 125 -9.24 13.21 17.80
N ALA A 126 -10.52 13.07 17.46
CA ALA A 126 -11.52 12.42 18.31
C ALA A 126 -11.13 11.03 18.86
N PRO A 127 -10.45 10.15 18.10
CA PRO A 127 -10.04 8.84 18.62
C PRO A 127 -8.87 8.88 19.63
N PHE A 128 -8.16 9.99 19.70
CA PHE A 128 -6.87 10.10 20.40
C PHE A 128 -7.01 10.90 21.70
N SER A 129 -6.45 10.37 22.79
CA SER A 129 -6.56 11.04 24.09
C SER A 129 -5.57 12.21 24.23
N PRO A 130 -6.05 13.44 24.56
CA PRO A 130 -5.17 14.58 24.79
C PRO A 130 -4.30 14.43 26.05
N GLU A 131 -4.59 13.47 26.92
CA GLU A 131 -3.88 13.22 28.18
C GLU A 131 -2.60 12.39 28.03
N LEU A 132 -2.36 11.85 26.83
CA LEU A 132 -1.13 11.11 26.53
C LEU A 132 0.08 12.04 26.47
N LEU A 133 1.28 11.45 26.52
CA LEU A 133 2.55 12.16 26.34
C LEU A 133 3.31 11.57 25.13
N PRO A 134 3.47 12.33 24.03
CA PRO A 134 2.92 13.67 23.77
C PRO A 134 1.37 13.65 23.69
N ALA A 135 0.74 14.82 23.81
CA ALA A 135 -0.72 14.95 23.72
C ALA A 135 -1.24 14.29 22.43
N TYR A 136 -2.33 13.52 22.52
CA TYR A 136 -2.89 12.68 21.46
C TYR A 136 -2.07 11.42 21.11
N GLY A 137 -0.99 11.13 21.84
CA GLY A 137 -0.24 9.89 21.72
C GLY A 137 0.75 9.87 20.55
N VAL A 138 1.67 8.91 20.59
CA VAL A 138 2.76 8.81 19.60
C VAL A 138 2.27 8.51 18.19
N PHE A 139 1.14 7.81 18.04
CA PHE A 139 0.50 7.56 16.75
C PHE A 139 0.14 8.90 16.08
N TYR A 140 -0.73 9.69 16.72
CA TYR A 140 -1.24 10.92 16.11
C TYR A 140 -0.10 11.89 15.81
N VAL A 141 0.76 12.14 16.80
CA VAL A 141 1.84 13.11 16.69
C VAL A 141 2.90 12.64 15.70
N GLY A 142 3.29 11.35 15.71
CA GLY A 142 4.28 10.82 14.78
C GLY A 142 3.85 10.94 13.31
N TRP A 143 2.63 10.52 12.99
CA TRP A 143 2.10 10.58 11.63
C TRP A 143 1.88 12.01 11.13
N THR A 144 1.31 12.89 11.97
CA THR A 144 1.11 14.30 11.59
C THR A 144 2.43 15.06 11.47
N ASN A 145 3.40 14.78 12.34
CA ASN A 145 4.74 15.37 12.27
C ASN A 145 5.50 14.90 11.01
N TRP A 146 5.38 13.62 10.63
CA TRP A 146 5.90 13.12 9.36
C TRP A 146 5.29 13.86 8.15
N LEU A 147 3.96 14.05 8.12
CA LEU A 147 3.29 14.81 7.07
C LEU A 147 3.71 16.29 7.04
N ARG A 148 3.87 16.93 8.20
CA ARG A 148 4.41 18.31 8.32
C ARG A 148 5.81 18.39 7.72
N GLY A 149 6.71 17.48 8.07
CA GLY A 149 8.05 17.42 7.50
C GLY A 149 8.01 17.23 5.98
N GLY A 150 7.14 16.35 5.48
CA GLY A 150 6.90 16.17 4.04
C GLY A 150 6.46 17.45 3.32
N MET A 151 5.57 18.22 3.93
CA MET A 151 5.16 19.54 3.40
C MET A 151 6.32 20.54 3.36
N LEU A 152 7.21 20.52 4.35
CA LEU A 152 8.41 21.37 4.35
C LEU A 152 9.43 20.91 3.30
N ALA A 153 9.54 19.61 3.05
CA ALA A 153 10.39 19.06 1.99
C ALA A 153 9.91 19.48 0.59
N LEU A 154 8.60 19.69 0.38
CA LEU A 154 8.07 20.24 -0.86
C LEU A 154 8.39 21.73 -1.08
N GLN A 155 8.77 22.46 -0.05
CA GLN A 155 9.05 23.90 -0.12
C GLN A 155 10.55 24.15 -0.35
N PRO A 156 10.92 25.16 -1.16
CA PRO A 156 12.30 25.64 -1.20
C PRO A 156 12.76 26.08 0.19
N PRO A 157 13.97 25.70 0.66
CA PRO A 157 14.44 26.00 2.02
C PRO A 157 14.29 27.47 2.42
N GLU A 158 14.61 28.40 1.52
CA GLU A 158 14.61 29.84 1.73
C GLU A 158 13.20 30.45 1.76
N ARG A 159 12.18 29.67 1.35
CA ARG A 159 10.78 30.10 1.24
C ARG A 159 9.83 29.26 2.09
N ARG A 160 10.36 28.45 3.00
CA ARG A 160 9.53 27.67 3.93
C ARG A 160 8.68 28.60 4.78
N ASN A 161 7.40 28.25 4.93
CA ASN A 161 6.48 28.99 5.77
C ASN A 161 6.95 28.94 7.25
N PRO A 162 7.24 30.08 7.91
CA PRO A 162 7.74 30.09 9.29
C PRO A 162 6.80 29.44 10.30
N THR A 163 5.48 29.57 10.11
CA THR A 163 4.48 28.95 10.99
C THR A 163 4.50 27.42 10.88
N GLU A 164 4.68 26.90 9.66
CA GLU A 164 4.79 25.44 9.44
C GLU A 164 6.10 24.89 10.00
N VAL A 165 7.20 25.65 9.86
CA VAL A 165 8.49 25.32 10.46
C VAL A 165 8.40 25.29 11.99
N GLY A 166 7.83 26.34 12.60
CA GLY A 166 7.65 26.41 14.05
C GLY A 166 6.83 25.23 14.57
N ARG A 167 5.70 24.92 13.93
CA ARG A 167 4.86 23.80 14.36
C ARG A 167 5.54 22.44 14.23
N PHE A 168 6.28 22.20 13.14
CA PHE A 168 7.07 20.98 12.97
C PHE A 168 8.20 20.86 14.01
N ALA A 169 8.86 21.96 14.33
CA ALA A 169 9.90 21.99 15.36
C ALA A 169 9.31 21.72 16.77
N ASP A 170 8.16 22.31 17.10
CA ASP A 170 7.47 22.11 18.38
C ASP A 170 7.02 20.66 18.58
N ASP A 171 6.34 20.07 17.58
CA ASP A 171 5.87 18.69 17.64
C ASP A 171 7.08 17.71 17.69
N SER A 172 8.17 18.01 16.97
CA SER A 172 9.43 17.24 17.06
C SER A 172 10.10 17.36 18.44
N ALA A 173 10.08 18.55 19.05
CA ALA A 173 10.62 18.75 20.39
C ALA A 173 9.81 17.99 21.45
N ALA A 174 8.49 17.98 21.32
CA ALA A 174 7.61 17.21 22.20
C ALA A 174 7.87 15.70 22.09
N LEU A 175 8.01 15.18 20.86
CA LEU A 175 8.40 13.79 20.61
C LEU A 175 9.78 13.46 21.19
N GLY A 176 10.78 14.31 20.92
CA GLY A 176 12.13 14.13 21.42
C GLY A 176 12.20 14.11 22.95
N ALA A 177 11.43 14.99 23.61
CA ALA A 177 11.32 15.02 25.07
C ALA A 177 10.62 13.77 25.62
N ALA A 178 9.53 13.32 25.00
CA ALA A 178 8.82 12.10 25.41
C ALA A 178 9.70 10.85 25.30
N PHE A 179 10.45 10.68 24.20
CA PHE A 179 11.41 9.58 24.07
C PHE A 179 12.62 9.71 25.00
N ALA A 180 12.95 10.92 25.48
CA ALA A 180 14.02 11.14 26.44
C ALA A 180 13.63 10.78 27.87
N SER A 181 12.37 10.96 28.24
CA SER A 181 11.87 10.62 29.57
C SER A 181 11.33 9.19 29.68
N ALA A 182 11.00 8.54 28.56
CA ALA A 182 10.45 7.18 28.57
C ALA A 182 11.47 6.12 29.02
N GLY A 183 11.02 5.19 29.87
CA GLY A 183 11.81 4.02 30.30
C GLY A 183 11.89 2.89 29.26
N THR A 184 11.16 3.00 28.16
CA THR A 184 11.12 2.04 27.05
C THR A 184 11.26 2.78 25.72
N PRO A 185 11.66 2.09 24.62
CA PRO A 185 11.67 2.71 23.30
C PRO A 185 10.26 2.90 22.71
N TYR A 186 9.20 2.46 23.40
CA TYR A 186 7.85 2.43 22.85
C TYR A 186 6.94 3.35 23.66
N LEU A 187 6.59 4.49 23.06
CA LEU A 187 5.61 5.41 23.62
C LEU A 187 4.19 4.87 23.40
N SER A 188 3.27 5.26 24.28
CA SER A 188 1.86 4.88 24.18
C SER A 188 1.18 5.57 22.99
N ALA A 189 0.53 4.77 22.16
CA ALA A 189 -0.36 5.27 21.09
C ALA A 189 -1.77 5.54 21.63
N TYR A 190 -2.20 4.70 22.57
CA TYR A 190 -3.48 4.77 23.28
C TYR A 190 -3.27 4.64 24.79
N PRO A 191 -4.24 5.05 25.63
CA PRO A 191 -4.13 4.88 27.09
C PRO A 191 -3.79 3.44 27.48
N GLY A 192 -2.65 3.26 28.15
CA GLY A 192 -2.15 1.96 28.61
C GLY A 192 -1.69 1.00 27.51
N GLN A 193 -1.48 1.46 26.27
CA GLN A 193 -1.16 0.57 25.15
C GLN A 193 -0.10 1.18 24.22
N ALA A 194 0.91 0.38 23.89
CA ALA A 194 2.03 0.79 23.05
C ALA A 194 2.26 -0.21 21.89
N TRP A 195 2.40 0.35 20.69
CA TRP A 195 2.72 -0.39 19.47
C TRP A 195 4.07 0.09 18.92
N PRO A 196 5.03 -0.80 18.69
CA PRO A 196 6.33 -0.46 18.12
C PRO A 196 6.26 0.25 16.77
N VAL A 197 5.24 -0.04 15.96
CA VAL A 197 5.03 0.62 14.66
C VAL A 197 4.87 2.13 14.81
N ASP A 198 4.11 2.60 15.81
CA ASP A 198 3.81 4.02 15.95
C ASP A 198 5.02 4.83 16.43
N SER A 199 5.79 4.24 17.34
CA SER A 199 7.06 4.82 17.76
C SER A 199 8.07 4.87 16.60
N THR A 200 8.03 3.89 15.68
CA THR A 200 8.89 3.90 14.48
C THR A 200 8.57 5.09 13.57
N VAL A 201 7.28 5.38 13.32
CA VAL A 201 6.86 6.54 12.52
C VAL A 201 7.32 7.85 13.18
N ALA A 202 7.15 7.97 14.49
CA ALA A 202 7.57 9.15 15.23
C ALA A 202 9.09 9.36 15.18
N VAL A 203 9.88 8.31 15.36
CA VAL A 203 11.36 8.37 15.29
C VAL A 203 11.83 8.70 13.87
N ALA A 204 11.17 8.17 12.84
CA ALA A 204 11.43 8.57 11.45
C ALA A 204 11.17 10.07 11.26
N SER A 205 10.10 10.62 11.86
CA SER A 205 9.84 12.07 11.81
C SER A 205 10.93 12.93 12.46
N LEU A 206 11.62 12.41 13.50
CA LEU A 206 12.77 13.08 14.10
C LEU A 206 14.01 13.06 13.19
N ARG A 207 14.21 11.98 12.43
CA ARG A 207 15.27 11.92 11.40
C ARG A 207 14.98 12.87 10.24
N LEU A 208 13.71 12.97 9.83
CA LEU A 208 13.27 13.95 8.84
C LEU A 208 13.44 15.38 9.35
N HIS A 209 13.25 15.63 10.65
CA HIS A 209 13.60 16.91 11.22
C HIS A 209 15.07 17.23 11.03
N ASP A 210 15.96 16.31 11.39
CA ASP A 210 17.41 16.53 11.29
C ASP A 210 17.91 16.68 9.84
N SER A 211 17.17 16.20 8.84
CA SER A 211 17.51 16.43 7.43
C SER A 211 16.98 17.76 6.86
N LEU A 212 15.96 18.35 7.49
CA LEU A 212 15.32 19.58 7.00
C LEU A 212 15.74 20.82 7.81
N LEU A 213 15.95 20.67 9.12
CA LEU A 213 16.28 21.73 10.07
C LEU A 213 17.61 21.40 10.75
N THR A 214 18.04 22.25 11.70
CA THR A 214 19.27 21.99 12.46
C THR A 214 19.20 20.63 13.17
N PRO A 215 20.13 19.70 12.91
CA PRO A 215 20.13 18.39 13.53
C PRO A 215 20.18 18.44 15.05
N ARG A 216 19.35 17.63 15.72
CA ARG A 216 19.23 17.60 17.19
C ARG A 216 18.96 16.22 17.77
N TYR A 217 18.34 15.31 17.02
CA TYR A 217 17.72 14.11 17.60
C TYR A 217 18.55 12.83 17.48
N GLY A 218 19.75 12.89 16.88
CA GLY A 218 20.70 11.76 16.82
C GLY A 218 20.81 10.94 18.11
N PRO A 219 21.14 11.54 19.26
CA PRO A 219 21.24 10.80 20.53
C PRO A 219 19.93 10.12 20.99
N THR A 220 18.77 10.72 20.66
CA THR A 220 17.45 10.12 20.95
C THR A 220 17.20 8.90 20.07
N VAL A 221 17.54 8.99 18.78
CA VAL A 221 17.42 7.88 17.81
C VAL A 221 18.34 6.72 18.19
N ASP A 222 19.59 7.00 18.57
CA ASP A 222 20.57 5.99 18.96
C ASP A 222 20.11 5.21 20.21
N ARG A 223 19.63 5.92 21.23
CA ARG A 223 19.05 5.30 22.43
C ARG A 223 17.83 4.46 22.09
N TRP A 224 16.94 4.97 21.22
CA TRP A 224 15.76 4.23 20.77
C TRP A 224 16.15 2.93 20.07
N LEU A 225 17.08 2.97 19.11
CA LEU A 225 17.57 1.79 18.39
C LEU A 225 18.21 0.76 19.33
N ALA A 226 19.02 1.20 20.28
CA ALA A 226 19.60 0.31 21.29
C ALA A 226 18.50 -0.39 22.13
N GLY A 227 17.47 0.35 22.54
CA GLY A 227 16.33 -0.20 23.27
C GLY A 227 15.51 -1.20 22.45
N VAL A 228 15.30 -0.92 21.16
CA VAL A 228 14.58 -1.80 20.21
C VAL A 228 15.32 -3.12 20.00
N ARG A 229 16.64 -3.07 19.74
CA ARG A 229 17.46 -4.28 19.51
C ARG A 229 17.44 -5.25 20.70
N GLN A 230 17.22 -4.76 21.92
CA GLN A 230 17.10 -5.57 23.13
C GLN A 230 15.70 -6.18 23.33
N ARG A 231 14.70 -5.72 22.58
CA ARG A 231 13.26 -6.02 22.80
C ARG A 231 12.58 -6.58 21.54
N LEU A 232 13.36 -7.18 20.66
CA LEU A 232 12.82 -7.89 19.50
C LEU A 232 11.99 -9.09 19.97
N ASP A 233 10.98 -9.45 19.18
CA ASP A 233 10.22 -10.69 19.34
C ASP A 233 11.21 -11.88 19.25
N PRO A 234 11.38 -12.66 20.32
CA PRO A 234 12.36 -13.74 20.35
C PRO A 234 12.06 -14.86 19.34
N ALA A 235 10.81 -15.01 18.89
CA ALA A 235 10.43 -16.06 17.93
C ALA A 235 10.82 -15.72 16.49
N THR A 236 10.81 -14.42 16.14
CA THR A 236 11.01 -13.96 14.77
C THR A 236 12.29 -13.15 14.58
N GLY A 237 12.85 -12.59 15.66
CA GLY A 237 13.93 -11.62 15.60
C GLY A 237 13.52 -10.30 14.94
N LEU A 238 12.22 -10.00 14.91
CA LEU A 238 11.61 -8.79 14.37
C LEU A 238 11.07 -7.91 15.50
N MET A 239 10.75 -6.64 15.22
CA MET A 239 10.01 -5.82 16.17
C MET A 239 8.63 -6.44 16.46
N PRO A 240 8.18 -6.53 17.73
CA PRO A 240 6.88 -7.14 18.07
C PRO A 240 5.69 -6.32 17.56
N HIS A 241 4.49 -6.92 17.51
CA HIS A 241 3.26 -6.20 17.14
C HIS A 241 2.81 -5.27 18.27
N ARG A 242 2.76 -5.77 19.50
CA ARG A 242 2.35 -5.03 20.70
C ARG A 242 3.28 -5.33 21.86
N VAL A 243 3.52 -4.34 22.70
CA VAL A 243 4.41 -4.42 23.86
C VAL A 243 3.72 -3.97 25.13
N ASP A 244 4.28 -4.35 26.26
CA ASP A 244 3.91 -3.79 27.55
C ASP A 244 4.44 -2.34 27.61
N PRO A 245 3.59 -1.32 27.89
CA PRO A 245 3.99 0.08 27.82
C PRO A 245 4.99 0.49 28.91
N VAL A 246 5.14 -0.30 29.99
CA VAL A 246 6.01 0.05 31.14
C VAL A 246 7.40 -0.59 30.99
N SER A 247 7.47 -1.86 30.62
CA SER A 247 8.72 -2.62 30.45
C SER A 247 9.26 -2.58 29.02
N GLY A 248 8.37 -2.39 28.04
CA GLY A 248 8.65 -2.51 26.61
C GLY A 248 8.81 -3.95 26.14
N GLY A 249 8.50 -4.95 27.00
CA GLY A 249 8.60 -6.35 26.63
C GLY A 249 7.55 -6.74 25.59
N PRO A 250 7.87 -7.69 24.67
CA PRO A 250 6.92 -8.17 23.67
C PRO A 250 5.73 -8.85 24.35
N VAL A 251 4.52 -8.36 24.06
CA VAL A 251 3.24 -8.98 24.49
C VAL A 251 2.65 -9.82 23.37
N GLU A 252 2.82 -9.37 22.12
CA GLU A 252 2.42 -10.09 20.93
C GLU A 252 3.59 -10.25 19.97
N VAL A 253 3.62 -11.41 19.30
CA VAL A 253 4.59 -11.71 18.24
C VAL A 253 4.54 -10.68 17.11
N ALA A 254 5.59 -10.63 16.29
CA ALA A 254 5.57 -9.80 15.09
C ALA A 254 4.38 -10.18 14.18
N ARG A 255 3.68 -9.17 13.65
CA ARG A 255 2.53 -9.34 12.74
C ARG A 255 2.70 -8.56 11.46
N GLY A 256 2.18 -9.10 10.35
CA GLY A 256 2.36 -8.59 8.99
C GLY A 256 1.89 -7.15 8.83
N THR A 257 0.74 -6.81 9.42
CA THR A 257 0.21 -5.43 9.47
C THR A 257 1.24 -4.44 10.02
N SER A 258 1.72 -4.63 11.25
CA SER A 258 2.73 -3.76 11.84
C SER A 258 4.07 -3.81 11.11
N GLN A 259 4.54 -4.99 10.72
CA GLN A 259 5.84 -5.13 10.04
C GLN A 259 5.87 -4.37 8.72
N SER A 260 4.80 -4.51 7.91
CA SER A 260 4.71 -3.81 6.63
C SER A 260 4.81 -2.29 6.79
N MET A 261 4.22 -1.73 7.84
CA MET A 261 4.32 -0.31 8.18
C MET A 261 5.69 0.04 8.78
N ILE A 262 6.25 -0.77 9.70
CA ILE A 262 7.59 -0.54 10.27
C ILE A 262 8.62 -0.43 9.15
N HIS A 263 8.63 -1.35 8.19
CA HIS A 263 9.55 -1.32 7.06
C HIS A 263 9.32 -0.18 6.07
N ARG A 264 8.18 0.49 6.15
CA ARG A 264 7.93 1.69 5.37
C ARG A 264 8.70 2.91 5.86
N PHE A 265 9.06 2.93 7.15
CA PHE A 265 9.67 4.07 7.84
C PHE A 265 11.07 3.76 8.40
N LEU A 266 11.34 2.50 8.80
CA LEU A 266 12.60 2.12 9.46
C LEU A 266 13.83 2.41 8.59
N VAL A 267 13.68 2.36 7.26
CA VAL A 267 14.73 2.72 6.30
C VAL A 267 15.24 4.16 6.47
N ASP A 268 14.36 5.09 6.85
CA ASP A 268 14.70 6.49 7.14
C ASP A 268 15.19 6.70 8.59
N VAL A 269 15.12 5.66 9.43
CA VAL A 269 15.66 5.68 10.80
C VAL A 269 17.11 5.22 10.83
N ASP A 270 17.35 4.00 10.33
CA ASP A 270 18.66 3.35 10.31
C ASP A 270 18.70 2.31 9.18
N GLN A 271 19.43 2.61 8.10
CA GLN A 271 19.42 1.76 6.90
C GLN A 271 19.92 0.34 7.16
N GLU A 272 20.93 0.16 8.01
CA GLU A 272 21.53 -1.14 8.29
C GLU A 272 20.55 -2.04 9.06
N PHE A 273 20.02 -1.56 10.19
CA PHE A 273 19.02 -2.30 10.95
C PHE A 273 17.74 -2.51 10.15
N ALA A 274 17.29 -1.52 9.37
CA ALA A 274 16.13 -1.67 8.51
C ALA A 274 16.34 -2.78 7.48
N ARG A 275 17.54 -2.88 6.89
CA ARG A 275 17.90 -3.92 5.92
C ARG A 275 17.84 -5.30 6.57
N GLU A 276 18.44 -5.47 7.75
CA GLU A 276 18.41 -6.71 8.51
C GLU A 276 16.98 -7.17 8.81
N GLN A 277 16.17 -6.27 9.38
CA GLN A 277 14.80 -6.56 9.75
C GLN A 277 13.93 -6.87 8.50
N TYR A 278 14.09 -6.10 7.41
CA TYR A 278 13.31 -6.29 6.19
C TYR A 278 13.55 -7.64 5.52
N LEU A 279 14.81 -8.10 5.51
CA LEU A 279 15.16 -9.43 5.00
C LEU A 279 14.46 -10.54 5.79
N ARG A 280 14.47 -10.46 7.13
CA ARG A 280 13.76 -11.41 7.98
C ARG A 280 12.25 -11.37 7.76
N PHE A 281 11.67 -10.17 7.67
CA PHE A 281 10.24 -9.99 7.45
C PHE A 281 9.79 -10.66 6.16
N ARG A 282 10.40 -10.33 5.02
CA ARG A 282 9.96 -10.91 3.75
C ARG A 282 10.17 -12.42 3.68
N ASP A 283 11.21 -12.95 4.32
CA ASP A 283 11.47 -14.40 4.33
C ASP A 283 10.45 -15.16 5.21
N ARG A 284 9.88 -14.51 6.23
CA ARG A 284 8.91 -15.13 7.16
C ARG A 284 7.44 -14.86 6.83
N PHE A 285 7.13 -13.79 6.09
CA PHE A 285 5.76 -13.32 5.89
C PHE A 285 5.31 -13.30 4.43
N VAL A 286 6.21 -13.14 3.45
CA VAL A 286 5.82 -13.19 2.03
C VAL A 286 5.53 -14.64 1.66
N THR A 287 4.37 -14.85 1.05
CA THR A 287 3.89 -16.17 0.66
C THR A 287 3.27 -16.12 -0.72
N THR A 288 2.90 -17.27 -1.29
CA THR A 288 2.21 -17.37 -2.58
C THR A 288 1.03 -18.33 -2.44
N PRO A 289 -0.13 -17.88 -1.89
CA PRO A 289 -1.27 -18.73 -1.65
C PRO A 289 -1.73 -19.39 -2.95
N LEU A 290 -1.93 -20.72 -2.90
CA LEU A 290 -2.31 -21.55 -4.04
C LEU A 290 -1.39 -21.42 -5.28
N ARG A 291 -0.17 -20.88 -5.10
CA ARG A 291 0.77 -20.55 -6.18
C ARG A 291 0.23 -19.52 -7.19
N LEU A 292 -0.75 -18.68 -6.82
CA LEU A 292 -1.41 -17.76 -7.75
C LEU A 292 -0.83 -16.33 -7.75
N GLY A 293 -0.08 -15.93 -6.74
CA GLY A 293 0.56 -14.61 -6.70
C GLY A 293 1.15 -14.30 -5.33
N PRO A 294 2.06 -13.33 -5.21
CA PRO A 294 2.64 -12.94 -3.93
C PRO A 294 1.57 -12.31 -3.04
N ALA A 295 1.63 -12.64 -1.76
CA ALA A 295 0.81 -12.05 -0.70
C ALA A 295 1.60 -12.02 0.61
N VAL A 296 1.05 -11.38 1.63
CA VAL A 296 1.68 -11.28 2.95
C VAL A 296 0.79 -11.90 4.00
N ARG A 297 1.37 -12.77 4.83
CA ARG A 297 0.67 -13.38 5.96
C ARG A 297 0.48 -12.39 7.10
N GLU A 298 -0.55 -12.58 7.92
CA GLU A 298 -0.67 -11.81 9.16
C GLU A 298 0.27 -12.30 10.26
N TYR A 299 0.40 -13.62 10.38
CA TYR A 299 1.29 -14.28 11.33
C TYR A 299 2.46 -14.89 10.58
N PRO A 300 3.66 -14.94 11.19
CA PRO A 300 4.84 -15.51 10.55
C PRO A 300 4.57 -16.96 10.12
N GLU A 301 5.30 -17.42 9.10
CA GLU A 301 5.25 -18.83 8.70
C GLU A 301 5.49 -19.76 9.91
N GLY A 302 4.68 -20.81 10.00
CA GLY A 302 4.64 -21.72 11.16
C GLY A 302 3.64 -21.30 12.25
N THR A 303 3.12 -20.07 12.21
CA THR A 303 2.14 -19.56 13.19
C THR A 303 0.82 -19.19 12.51
N THR A 304 -0.27 -19.39 13.24
CA THR A 304 -1.63 -19.03 12.85
C THR A 304 -2.33 -18.28 13.99
N GLY A 305 -3.19 -17.34 13.63
CA GLY A 305 -4.05 -16.63 14.58
C GLY A 305 -5.26 -16.04 13.87
N ALA A 306 -6.15 -15.41 14.64
CA ALA A 306 -7.34 -14.75 14.11
C ALA A 306 -6.98 -13.40 13.49
N GLY A 307 -7.77 -12.95 12.53
CA GLY A 307 -7.71 -11.57 12.07
C GLY A 307 -8.38 -10.63 13.06
N ASP A 308 -8.05 -9.36 12.96
CA ASP A 308 -8.66 -8.29 13.73
C ASP A 308 -8.97 -7.08 12.84
N VAL A 309 -9.16 -5.92 13.48
CA VAL A 309 -9.51 -4.68 12.81
C VAL A 309 -8.42 -4.19 11.83
N ASP A 310 -7.15 -4.49 12.09
CA ASP A 310 -6.02 -4.04 11.26
C ASP A 310 -5.80 -4.98 10.07
N SER A 311 -5.90 -6.28 10.30
CA SER A 311 -5.65 -7.29 9.28
C SER A 311 -6.87 -7.57 8.40
N GLY A 312 -8.06 -7.33 8.94
CA GLY A 312 -9.30 -7.83 8.37
C GLY A 312 -9.33 -9.37 8.31
N PRO A 313 -10.21 -9.95 7.46
CA PRO A 313 -10.35 -11.40 7.34
C PRO A 313 -9.11 -12.07 6.70
N LEU A 314 -8.63 -13.14 7.35
CA LEU A 314 -7.40 -13.85 6.99
C LEU A 314 -7.63 -15.07 6.09
N LEU A 315 -8.01 -14.85 4.84
CA LEU A 315 -8.16 -15.95 3.87
C LEU A 315 -6.80 -16.62 3.61
N LEU A 316 -6.69 -17.92 3.92
CA LEU A 316 -5.42 -18.66 3.84
C LEU A 316 -4.28 -18.04 4.69
N GLY A 317 -4.63 -17.32 5.76
CA GLY A 317 -3.68 -16.62 6.62
C GLY A 317 -3.12 -15.31 6.03
N VAL A 318 -3.60 -14.89 4.86
CA VAL A 318 -3.18 -13.66 4.18
C VAL A 318 -3.88 -12.45 4.78
N SER A 319 -3.10 -11.41 5.06
CA SER A 319 -3.58 -10.08 5.41
C SER A 319 -3.54 -9.19 4.18
N LEU A 320 -4.72 -8.74 3.72
CA LEU A 320 -4.82 -7.90 2.52
C LEU A 320 -4.23 -6.51 2.77
N SER A 321 -4.42 -5.95 3.97
CA SER A 321 -3.82 -4.68 4.37
C SER A 321 -2.29 -4.79 4.40
N ALA A 322 -1.73 -5.82 5.05
CA ALA A 322 -0.29 -6.07 5.05
C ALA A 322 0.26 -6.29 3.63
N THR A 323 -0.49 -6.96 2.76
CA THR A 323 -0.11 -7.19 1.36
C THR A 323 0.01 -5.87 0.60
N VAL A 324 -0.97 -4.98 0.76
CA VAL A 324 -0.94 -3.65 0.12
C VAL A 324 0.19 -2.80 0.70
N VAL A 325 0.35 -2.72 2.01
CA VAL A 325 1.37 -1.86 2.62
C VAL A 325 2.79 -2.39 2.36
N THR A 326 2.96 -3.70 2.23
CA THR A 326 4.26 -4.31 1.89
C THR A 326 4.73 -3.93 0.49
N LEU A 327 3.83 -3.59 -0.44
CA LEU A 327 4.24 -2.95 -1.70
C LEU A 327 5.04 -1.68 -1.41
N GLY A 328 4.56 -0.84 -0.49
CA GLY A 328 5.25 0.38 -0.09
C GLY A 328 6.57 0.11 0.63
N ALA A 329 6.60 -0.86 1.54
CA ALA A 329 7.85 -1.29 2.19
C ALA A 329 8.88 -1.79 1.16
N ALA A 330 8.45 -2.60 0.19
CA ALA A 330 9.32 -3.12 -0.86
C ALA A 330 9.92 -1.99 -1.71
N GLN A 331 9.12 -0.99 -2.08
CA GLN A 331 9.66 0.18 -2.80
C GLN A 331 10.63 1.01 -1.94
N ALA A 332 10.32 1.21 -0.65
CA ALA A 332 11.21 1.92 0.27
C ALA A 332 12.56 1.21 0.46
N HIS A 333 12.58 -0.13 0.31
CA HIS A 333 13.77 -0.95 0.38
C HIS A 333 14.43 -1.25 -0.98
N GLY A 334 13.99 -0.64 -2.08
CA GLY A 334 14.53 -0.92 -3.42
C GLY A 334 14.28 -2.36 -3.93
N ASP A 335 13.32 -3.08 -3.34
CA ASP A 335 12.90 -4.41 -3.76
C ASP A 335 11.89 -4.33 -4.92
N ASP A 336 12.37 -3.85 -6.07
CA ASP A 336 11.55 -3.67 -7.28
C ASP A 336 10.88 -4.98 -7.73
N ARG A 337 11.49 -6.13 -7.43
CA ARG A 337 10.97 -7.44 -7.83
C ARG A 337 9.73 -7.81 -7.00
N LEU A 338 9.79 -7.67 -5.67
CA LEU A 338 8.64 -7.89 -4.80
C LEU A 338 7.58 -6.80 -5.00
N ALA A 339 7.99 -5.53 -5.08
CA ALA A 339 7.08 -4.40 -5.32
C ALA A 339 6.32 -4.57 -6.65
N GLY A 340 7.02 -4.81 -7.75
CA GLY A 340 6.39 -5.05 -9.05
C GLY A 340 5.45 -6.26 -9.02
N ALA A 341 5.83 -7.35 -8.33
CA ALA A 341 4.99 -8.54 -8.24
C ALA A 341 3.70 -8.30 -7.44
N LEU A 342 3.78 -7.66 -6.27
CA LEU A 342 2.62 -7.27 -5.46
C LEU A 342 1.71 -6.28 -6.21
N ALA A 343 2.29 -5.28 -6.87
CA ALA A 343 1.53 -4.31 -7.64
C ALA A 343 0.81 -4.95 -8.83
N ASN A 344 1.48 -5.81 -9.61
CA ASN A 344 0.86 -6.52 -10.73
C ASN A 344 -0.24 -7.48 -10.27
N PHE A 345 0.00 -8.22 -9.19
CA PHE A 345 -1.03 -9.09 -8.64
C PHE A 345 -2.21 -8.27 -8.12
N GLY A 346 -1.97 -7.11 -7.52
CA GLY A 346 -3.01 -6.15 -7.14
C GLY A 346 -3.80 -5.57 -8.32
N GLU A 347 -3.16 -5.23 -9.45
CA GLU A 347 -3.85 -4.85 -10.69
C GLU A 347 -4.74 -5.99 -11.21
N PHE A 348 -4.27 -7.23 -11.12
CA PHE A 348 -5.00 -8.40 -11.60
C PHE A 348 -6.19 -8.75 -10.69
N ALA A 349 -5.93 -8.97 -9.39
CA ALA A 349 -6.93 -9.42 -8.42
C ALA A 349 -7.89 -8.29 -8.01
N GLY A 350 -7.41 -7.05 -7.93
CA GLY A 350 -8.21 -5.89 -7.51
C GLY A 350 -9.12 -5.32 -8.59
N LEU A 351 -9.00 -5.81 -9.84
CA LEU A 351 -9.84 -5.48 -10.99
C LEU A 351 -10.16 -3.97 -11.11
N PRO A 352 -9.16 -3.09 -11.22
CA PRO A 352 -9.38 -1.65 -11.17
C PRO A 352 -10.26 -1.18 -12.34
N LEU A 353 -11.15 -0.25 -12.03
CA LEU A 353 -11.90 0.51 -13.02
C LEU A 353 -11.12 1.75 -13.41
N HIS A 354 -10.94 1.91 -14.71
CA HIS A 354 -10.27 3.06 -15.30
C HIS A 354 -11.29 3.90 -16.07
N THR A 355 -11.32 5.20 -15.75
CA THR A 355 -11.91 6.22 -16.61
C THR A 355 -10.79 7.14 -17.09
N PRO A 356 -11.05 8.05 -18.06
CA PRO A 356 -10.07 9.07 -18.44
C PRO A 356 -9.58 9.93 -17.26
N TRP A 357 -10.41 10.07 -16.21
CA TRP A 357 -10.20 11.02 -15.10
C TRP A 357 -9.80 10.36 -13.78
N THR A 358 -10.27 9.13 -13.56
CA THR A 358 -10.15 8.44 -12.28
C THR A 358 -9.73 6.98 -12.44
N LYS A 359 -9.09 6.45 -11.39
CA LYS A 359 -8.81 5.03 -11.21
C LYS A 359 -9.32 4.64 -9.83
N ARG A 360 -10.03 3.52 -9.72
CA ARG A 360 -10.51 3.01 -8.42
C ARG A 360 -10.60 1.49 -8.40
N TYR A 361 -10.37 0.89 -7.24
CA TYR A 361 -10.47 -0.56 -7.04
C TYR A 361 -11.82 -0.93 -6.45
N ALA A 362 -12.22 -2.21 -6.61
CA ALA A 362 -13.49 -2.72 -6.08
C ALA A 362 -14.70 -1.81 -6.40
N LEU A 363 -14.74 -1.27 -7.62
CA LEU A 363 -15.75 -0.31 -8.11
C LEU A 363 -15.81 1.04 -7.36
N GLY A 364 -14.91 1.30 -6.42
CA GLY A 364 -14.91 2.49 -5.55
C GLY A 364 -15.62 2.29 -4.21
N ALA A 365 -15.97 1.05 -3.85
CA ALA A 365 -16.74 0.76 -2.63
C ALA A 365 -16.00 1.08 -1.32
N LEU A 366 -14.66 1.07 -1.33
CA LEU A 366 -13.83 1.35 -0.15
C LEU A 366 -12.71 2.35 -0.50
N PRO A 367 -12.98 3.67 -0.55
CA PRO A 367 -12.00 4.68 -0.92
C PRO A 367 -10.71 4.67 -0.08
N ILE A 368 -10.80 4.24 1.18
CA ILE A 368 -9.62 4.09 2.03
C ILE A 368 -8.63 3.03 1.49
N GLY A 369 -9.12 1.96 0.87
CA GLY A 369 -8.26 0.97 0.22
C GLY A 369 -7.50 1.56 -0.98
N ASP A 370 -8.14 2.47 -1.73
CA ASP A 370 -7.50 3.25 -2.77
C ASP A 370 -6.41 4.20 -2.21
N ALA A 371 -6.64 4.80 -1.04
CA ALA A 371 -5.64 5.63 -0.36
C ALA A 371 -4.41 4.81 0.07
N PHE A 372 -4.61 3.63 0.67
CA PHE A 372 -3.52 2.71 1.00
C PHE A 372 -2.72 2.28 -0.24
N LEU A 373 -3.40 1.93 -1.33
CA LEU A 373 -2.73 1.54 -2.58
C LEU A 373 -1.97 2.69 -3.22
N ALA A 374 -2.54 3.90 -3.27
CA ALA A 374 -1.86 5.08 -3.80
C ALA A 374 -0.60 5.38 -3.00
N TRP A 375 -0.70 5.44 -1.66
CA TRP A 375 0.43 5.66 -0.77
C TRP A 375 1.50 4.55 -0.88
N SER A 376 1.10 3.30 -1.02
CA SER A 376 2.04 2.19 -1.18
C SER A 376 2.77 2.23 -2.52
N LYS A 377 2.09 2.63 -3.61
CA LYS A 377 2.69 2.78 -4.93
C LYS A 377 3.59 4.00 -5.06
N THR A 378 3.36 5.06 -4.30
CA THR A 378 4.21 6.24 -4.31
C THR A 378 5.41 6.12 -3.38
N ALA A 379 5.52 5.02 -2.64
CA ALA A 379 6.49 4.88 -1.60
C ALA A 379 7.94 5.07 -2.05
N ARG A 380 8.67 5.87 -1.27
CA ARG A 380 10.13 6.08 -1.37
C ARG A 380 10.71 6.42 0.03
N PRO A 381 12.02 6.25 0.25
CA PRO A 381 12.73 6.89 1.36
C PRO A 381 12.69 8.41 1.22
N TRP A 382 12.64 9.13 2.35
CA TRP A 382 12.58 10.59 2.39
C TRP A 382 13.85 11.21 2.97
N VAL A 383 14.58 10.46 3.79
CA VAL A 383 15.79 10.89 4.49
C VAL A 383 16.99 10.08 4.01
N ALA A 384 16.80 8.75 3.94
CA ALA A 384 17.81 7.82 3.49
C ALA A 384 18.03 7.91 1.97
N ASP A 385 19.26 7.68 1.53
CA ASP A 385 19.53 7.37 0.13
C ASP A 385 18.82 6.08 -0.30
N PRO A 386 18.47 5.93 -1.60
CA PRO A 386 17.89 4.70 -2.10
C PRO A 386 18.79 3.48 -1.80
N PRO A 387 18.28 2.48 -1.06
CA PRO A 387 19.09 1.33 -0.69
C PRO A 387 19.36 0.41 -1.89
N ALA A 388 20.45 -0.35 -1.82
CA ALA A 388 20.77 -1.35 -2.84
C ALA A 388 19.70 -2.46 -2.89
N PRO A 389 19.32 -2.94 -4.09
CA PRO A 389 18.29 -3.95 -4.24
C PRO A 389 18.63 -5.23 -3.47
N PRO A 390 17.66 -5.84 -2.78
CA PRO A 390 17.89 -7.06 -2.05
C PRO A 390 17.93 -8.31 -2.95
N PRO A 391 18.40 -9.46 -2.44
CA PRO A 391 18.25 -10.74 -3.14
C PRO A 391 16.79 -11.00 -3.49
N ALA A 392 16.50 -11.69 -4.59
CA ALA A 392 15.12 -11.99 -4.95
C ALA A 392 14.42 -12.90 -3.92
N ASN A 393 13.24 -12.50 -3.43
CA ASN A 393 12.39 -13.31 -2.56
C ASN A 393 11.15 -13.89 -3.30
N VAL A 394 10.79 -13.33 -4.46
CA VAL A 394 9.72 -13.85 -5.32
C VAL A 394 10.29 -14.52 -6.58
N SER A 395 9.79 -15.71 -6.92
CA SER A 395 10.16 -16.45 -8.13
C SER A 395 9.89 -15.63 -9.40
N GLY A 396 10.81 -15.65 -10.37
CA GLY A 396 10.58 -15.03 -11.69
C GLY A 396 9.37 -15.59 -12.45
N TRP A 397 8.94 -16.80 -12.09
CA TRP A 397 7.85 -17.54 -12.74
C TRP A 397 6.50 -17.40 -12.02
N TRP A 398 6.39 -16.52 -11.02
CA TRP A 398 5.16 -16.41 -10.21
C TRP A 398 3.90 -16.14 -11.04
N ARG A 399 4.03 -15.51 -12.21
CA ARG A 399 2.92 -15.21 -13.13
C ARG A 399 2.46 -16.42 -13.94
N LEU A 400 3.31 -17.44 -14.11
CA LEU A 400 3.09 -18.52 -15.08
C LEU A 400 1.78 -19.30 -14.84
N PRO A 401 1.39 -19.65 -13.61
CA PRO A 401 0.10 -20.33 -13.37
C PRO A 401 -1.09 -19.49 -13.84
N LEU A 402 -1.10 -18.19 -13.53
CA LEU A 402 -2.18 -17.28 -13.96
C LEU A 402 -2.18 -17.05 -15.47
N LEU A 403 -1.01 -16.83 -16.08
CA LEU A 403 -0.92 -16.65 -17.54
C LEU A 403 -1.39 -17.90 -18.29
N THR A 404 -1.06 -19.09 -17.79
CA THR A 404 -1.52 -20.36 -18.36
C THR A 404 -3.04 -20.51 -18.22
N ALA A 405 -3.60 -20.18 -17.06
CA ALA A 405 -5.04 -20.20 -16.83
C ALA A 405 -5.77 -19.22 -17.77
N LEU A 406 -5.26 -18.00 -17.93
CA LEU A 406 -5.84 -16.99 -18.84
C LEU A 406 -5.76 -17.43 -20.31
N LEU A 407 -4.65 -18.03 -20.74
CA LEU A 407 -4.52 -18.59 -22.08
C LEU A 407 -5.53 -19.72 -22.30
N GLY A 408 -5.68 -20.63 -21.32
CA GLY A 408 -6.67 -21.68 -21.35
C GLY A 408 -8.10 -21.12 -21.49
N LEU A 409 -8.46 -20.12 -20.67
CA LEU A 409 -9.76 -19.44 -20.73
C LEU A 409 -10.00 -18.76 -22.08
N ALA A 410 -8.98 -18.14 -22.67
CA ALA A 410 -9.09 -17.51 -23.98
C ALA A 410 -9.31 -18.53 -25.12
N LEU A 411 -8.70 -19.72 -25.04
CA LEU A 411 -8.75 -20.75 -26.08
C LEU A 411 -9.94 -21.70 -25.97
N LEU A 412 -10.43 -21.96 -24.75
CA LEU A 412 -11.49 -22.95 -24.48
C LEU A 412 -12.76 -22.75 -25.34
N PRO A 413 -13.29 -21.51 -25.53
CA PRO A 413 -14.49 -21.28 -26.35
C PRO A 413 -14.32 -21.61 -27.84
N TRP A 414 -13.07 -21.66 -28.33
CA TRP A 414 -12.76 -21.93 -29.75
C TRP A 414 -12.59 -23.42 -30.06
N THR A 415 -12.45 -24.27 -29.05
CA THR A 415 -12.27 -25.73 -29.22
C THR A 415 -13.36 -26.40 -30.08
N PRO A 416 -14.66 -26.07 -29.99
CA PRO A 416 -15.69 -26.71 -30.81
C PRO A 416 -15.61 -26.27 -32.27
N LEU A 417 -15.25 -25.01 -32.52
CA LEU A 417 -15.10 -24.44 -33.86
C LEU A 417 -13.88 -25.03 -34.58
N LEU A 418 -12.77 -25.21 -33.85
CA LEU A 418 -11.57 -25.86 -34.38
C LEU A 418 -11.81 -27.34 -34.65
N ALA A 419 -12.54 -28.04 -33.78
CA ALA A 419 -12.92 -29.44 -34.00
C ALA A 419 -13.86 -29.60 -35.22
N ALA A 420 -14.83 -28.70 -35.39
CA ALA A 420 -15.72 -28.70 -36.55
C ALA A 420 -14.97 -28.45 -37.86
N ARG A 421 -14.02 -27.50 -37.88
CA ARG A 421 -13.16 -27.23 -39.04
C ARG A 421 -12.26 -28.42 -39.39
N ARG A 422 -11.66 -29.08 -38.39
CA ARG A 422 -10.85 -30.30 -38.61
C ARG A 422 -11.69 -31.44 -39.19
N ARG A 423 -12.92 -31.65 -38.72
CA ARG A 423 -13.85 -32.65 -39.27
C ARG A 423 -14.27 -32.32 -40.71
N ALA A 424 -14.44 -31.04 -41.04
CA ALA A 424 -14.77 -30.60 -42.40
C ALA A 424 -13.57 -30.76 -43.37
N ALA A 425 -12.34 -30.49 -42.91
CA ALA A 425 -11.13 -30.63 -43.71
C ALA A 425 -10.70 -32.09 -43.95
N GLY A 426 -11.14 -33.02 -43.10
CA GLY A 426 -10.85 -34.46 -43.24
C GLY A 426 -11.85 -35.25 -44.10
N ARG A 427 -12.84 -34.60 -44.73
CA ARG A 427 -13.73 -35.25 -45.70
C ARG A 427 -13.09 -35.18 -47.09
N PRO A 428 -12.74 -36.31 -47.73
CA PRO A 428 -12.32 -36.29 -49.13
C PRO A 428 -13.48 -35.75 -49.98
N ALA A 429 -13.15 -34.91 -50.96
CA ALA A 429 -14.10 -34.47 -51.97
C ALA A 429 -14.50 -35.71 -52.80
N GLY A 430 -15.68 -36.25 -52.50
CA GLY A 430 -16.31 -37.32 -53.27
C GLY A 430 -17.02 -36.76 -54.48
#